data_AF-A0A3B9M236-F1
#
_entry.id   AF-A0A3B9M236-F1
#
_cell.length_a   1.000
_cell.length_b   1.000
_cell.length_c   1.000
_cell.angle_alpha   90.00
_cell.angle_beta   90.00
_cell.angle_gamma   90.00
#
_symmetry.space_group_name_H-M   'P 1'
#
loop_
_entity.id
_entity.type
_entity.pdbx_description
1 polymer ?
#
loop_
_entity_poly.entity_id
_entity_poly.type
_entity_poly.pdbx_seq_one_letter_code
_entity_poly.pdbx_strand_id
1 'polypeptide(L)' 'MKKSLPEVCYACGSKHARPRNIGGTRYFLCDQCYAHHVWANHIAVEYLRNKGSDNGDDERKKQECEAATLI' A
#
# COMPACT_ATOMS: atom_id res chain seq x y z
N MET A 1 -40.83 3.95 -11.44
CA MET A 1 -39.37 4.13 -11.66
C MET A 1 -38.67 4.09 -10.31
N LYS A 2 -37.78 3.11 -10.06
CA LYS A 2 -36.97 3.09 -8.83
C LYS A 2 -35.96 4.23 -8.92
N LYS A 3 -36.10 5.26 -8.08
CA LYS A 3 -35.09 6.31 -7.93
C LYS A 3 -33.84 5.64 -7.36
N SER A 4 -32.84 5.37 -8.20
CA SER A 4 -31.52 4.97 -7.74
C SER A 4 -31.01 6.11 -6.85
N LEU A 5 -30.81 5.84 -5.57
CA LEU A 5 -30.12 6.79 -4.69
C LEU A 5 -28.79 7.17 -5.37
N PRO A 6 -28.43 8.46 -5.41
CA PRO A 6 -27.15 8.85 -5.97
C PRO A 6 -26.06 8.13 -5.19
N GLU A 7 -25.26 7.32 -5.88
CA GLU A 7 -24.10 6.68 -5.28
C GLU A 7 -23.12 7.79 -4.91
N VAL A 8 -23.09 8.13 -3.61
CA VAL A 8 -22.21 9.15 -3.04
C VAL A 8 -20.87 8.54 -2.67
N CYS A 9 -19.81 9.33 -2.79
CA CYS A 9 -18.47 8.92 -2.42
C CYS A 9 -18.42 8.62 -0.93
N TYR A 10 -18.07 7.39 -0.58
CA TYR A 10 -17.90 6.93 0.80
C TYR A 10 -16.99 7.86 1.61
N ALA A 11 -15.89 8.34 1.01
CA ALA A 11 -14.93 9.19 1.69
C ALA A 11 -15.33 10.67 1.74
N CYS A 12 -16.06 11.18 0.73
CA CYS A 12 -16.42 12.61 0.68
C CYS A 12 -17.80 12.92 1.24
N GLY A 13 -18.71 11.95 1.29
CA GLY A 13 -20.11 12.11 1.72
C GLY A 13 -21.03 12.87 0.76
N SER A 14 -20.50 13.71 -0.13
CA SER A 14 -21.30 14.59 -0.99
C SER A 14 -21.01 14.51 -2.49
N LYS A 15 -19.82 14.03 -2.87
CA LYS A 15 -19.42 13.91 -4.29
C LYS A 15 -20.07 12.70 -4.93
N HIS A 16 -20.42 12.80 -6.22
CA HIS A 16 -20.82 11.65 -7.01
C HIS A 16 -19.69 10.60 -7.06
N ALA A 17 -20.07 9.33 -6.98
CA ALA A 17 -19.14 8.21 -6.96
C ALA A 17 -19.50 7.14 -7.98
N ARG A 18 -18.48 6.34 -8.27
CA ARG A 18 -18.59 5.14 -9.11
C ARG A 18 -18.17 3.92 -8.29
N PRO A 19 -18.69 2.74 -8.61
CA PRO A 19 -18.21 1.50 -8.00
C PRO A 19 -16.74 1.25 -8.38
N ARG A 20 -15.92 0.98 -7.37
CA ARG A 20 -14.50 0.62 -7.47
C ARG A 20 -14.26 -0.66 -6.70
N ASN A 21 -13.38 -1.53 -7.19
CA ASN A 21 -12.95 -2.74 -6.46
C ASN A 21 -11.55 -2.52 -5.91
N ILE A 22 -11.41 -2.63 -4.60
CA ILE A 22 -10.16 -2.43 -3.87
C ILE A 22 -9.97 -3.65 -2.95
N GLY A 23 -8.93 -4.43 -3.19
CA GLY A 23 -8.61 -5.61 -2.37
C GLY A 23 -9.74 -6.65 -2.30
N GLY A 24 -10.58 -6.74 -3.34
CA GLY A 24 -11.74 -7.64 -3.38
C GLY A 24 -13.03 -7.03 -2.82
N THR A 25 -12.96 -5.86 -2.19
CA THR A 25 -14.12 -5.17 -1.62
C THR A 25 -14.61 -4.06 -2.56
N ARG A 26 -15.92 -3.99 -2.78
CA ARG A 26 -16.54 -2.96 -3.61
C ARG A 26 -16.83 -1.70 -2.79
N TYR A 27 -16.25 -0.57 -3.18
CA TYR A 27 -16.49 0.75 -2.59
C TYR A 27 -17.08 1.71 -3.63
N PHE A 28 -17.86 2.69 -3.19
CA PHE A 28 -18.28 3.81 -4.03
C PHE A 28 -17.37 5.00 -3.75
N LEU A 29 -16.50 5.34 -4.70
CA LEU A 29 -15.54 6.43 -4.56
C LEU A 29 -15.63 7.38 -5.74
N CYS A 30 -15.40 8.67 -5.48
CA CYS A 30 -15.11 9.64 -6.53
C CYS A 30 -13.68 9.41 -7.07
N ASP A 31 -13.39 9.97 -8.24
CA ASP A 31 -12.13 9.73 -8.94
C ASP A 31 -10.91 10.20 -8.13
N GLN A 32 -11.04 11.30 -7.40
CA GLN A 32 -9.98 11.83 -6.54
C GLN A 32 -9.64 10.88 -5.38
N CYS A 33 -10.64 10.39 -4.65
CA CYS A 33 -10.42 9.45 -3.54
C CYS A 33 -9.90 8.11 -4.03
N TYR A 34 -10.35 7.64 -5.19
CA TYR A 34 -9.81 6.44 -5.81
C TYR A 34 -8.33 6.61 -6.19
N ALA A 35 -7.96 7.75 -6.78
CA ALA A 35 -6.57 8.04 -7.12
C ALA A 35 -5.66 8.09 -5.88
N HIS A 36 -6.10 8.75 -4.80
CA HIS A 36 -5.37 8.75 -3.53
C HIS A 36 -5.17 7.34 -2.98
N HIS A 37 -6.18 6.47 -3.07
CA HIS A 37 -6.06 5.08 -2.65
C HIS A 37 -4.99 4.33 -3.46
N VAL A 38 -5.02 4.46 -4.79
CA VAL A 38 -4.03 3.81 -5.68
C VAL A 38 -2.61 4.27 -5.34
N TRP A 39 -2.42 5.57 -5.13
CA TRP A 39 -1.13 6.14 -4.78
C TRP A 39 -0.62 5.67 -3.41
N ALA A 40 -1.49 5.69 -2.38
CA ALA A 40 -1.12 5.20 -1.06
C ALA A 40 -0.73 3.71 -1.09
N ASN A 41 -1.47 2.90 -1.86
CA ASN A 41 -1.13 1.49 -2.04
C ASN A 41 0.22 1.30 -2.74
N HIS A 42 0.52 2.10 -3.77
CA HIS A 42 1.81 2.08 -4.44
C HIS A 42 2.95 2.36 -3.45
N ILE A 43 2.83 3.41 -2.62
CA ILE A 43 3.84 3.75 -1.61
C ILE A 43 4.01 2.62 -0.58
N ALA A 44 2.90 2.05 -0.10
CA ALA A 44 2.95 0.96 0.87
C ALA A 44 3.70 -0.26 0.30
N VAL A 45 3.43 -0.61 -0.96
CA VAL A 45 4.12 -1.70 -1.66
C VAL A 45 5.62 -1.41 -1.82
N GLU A 46 5.98 -0.20 -2.24
CA GLU A 46 7.39 0.19 -2.38
C GLU A 46 8.13 0.16 -1.04
N TYR A 47 7.51 0.64 0.03
CA TYR A 47 8.09 0.58 1.38
C TYR A 47 8.33 -0.88 1.82
N LEU A 48 7.36 -1.77 1.60
CA LEU A 48 7.49 -3.18 1.96
C LEU A 48 8.58 -3.89 1.14
N ARG A 49 8.72 -3.55 -0.15
CA ARG A 49 9.80 -4.06 -1.00
C ARG A 49 11.17 -3.66 -0.46
N ASN A 50 11.34 -2.39 -0.13
CA ASN A 50 12.63 -1.87 0.34
C ASN A 50 12.98 -2.36 1.75
N LYS A 51 11.98 -2.52 2.62
CA LYS A 51 12.17 -3.11 3.96
C LYS A 51 12.60 -4.58 3.91
N GLY A 52 12.18 -5.33 2.88
CA GLY A 52 12.60 -6.71 2.67
C GLY A 52 14.06 -6.86 2.23
N SER A 53 14.66 -5.83 1.63
CA SER A 53 16.06 -5.82 1.19
C SER A 53 17.06 -5.56 2.32
N ASP A 54 16.63 -5.04 3.47
CA ASP A 54 17.51 -4.79 4.63
C ASP A 54 17.74 -6.02 5.52
N ASN A 55 17.06 -7.15 5.27
CA ASN A 55 17.19 -8.37 6.08
C ASN A 55 18.31 -9.31 5.58
N GLY A 56 19.47 -8.77 5.20
CA GLY A 56 20.56 -9.57 4.61
C GLY A 56 21.99 -9.25 5.04
N ASP A 57 22.24 -8.21 5.85
CA ASP A 57 23.62 -7.76 6.13
C ASP A 57 24.03 -7.81 7.61
N ASP A 58 23.30 -8.54 8.47
CA ASP A 58 23.70 -8.70 9.88
C ASP A 58 24.49 -10.00 10.17
N GLU A 59 24.43 -11.02 9.31
CA GLU A 59 25.26 -12.23 9.49
C GLU A 59 26.66 -12.14 8.87
N ARG A 60 26.90 -11.24 7.90
CA ARG A 60 28.21 -11.16 7.24
C ARG A 60 29.26 -10.36 8.00
N LYS A 61 28.87 -9.59 9.02
CA LYS A 61 29.81 -8.85 9.89
C LYS A 61 30.29 -9.64 11.11
N LYS A 62 29.74 -10.82 11.38
CA LYS A 62 30.18 -11.65 12.51
C LYS A 62 31.33 -12.62 12.15
N GLN A 63 31.58 -12.87 10.87
CA GLN A 63 32.69 -13.75 10.43
C GLN A 63 34.03 -13.03 10.19
N GLU A 64 34.05 -11.70 10.01
CA GLU A 64 35.32 -10.98 9.82
C GLU A 64 36.06 -10.70 11.13
N CYS A 65 35.44 -10.89 12.31
CA CYS A 65 36.12 -10.76 13.60
C CYS A 65 36.77 -12.05 14.13
N GLU A 66 36.38 -13.24 13.64
CA GLU A 66 36.98 -14.51 14.12
C GLU A 66 38.18 -14.97 13.29
N ALA A 67 38.38 -14.44 12.07
CA ALA A 67 39.51 -14.79 11.22
C ALA A 67 40.80 -13.99 11.52
N ALA A 68 40.75 -12.94 12.34
CA ALA A 68 41.89 -12.06 12.62
C ALA A 68 42.63 -12.38 13.94
N THR A 69 42.26 -13.45 14.65
CA THR A 69 42.91 -13.84 15.94
C THR A 69 43.69 -15.16 15.86
N LEU A 70 43.95 -15.66 14.64
CA LEU A 70 44.88 -16.77 14.43
C LEU A 70 45.85 -16.41 13.31
N ILE A 71 46.94 -15.72 13.68
CA ILE A 71 48.34 -15.97 13.28
C ILE A 71 49.22 -15.23 14.30
#